data_AF-A0A7C5FQQ1-F1
#
_entry.id   AF-A0A7C5FQQ1-F1
#
_cell.length_a   1.000
_cell.length_b   1.000
_cell.length_c   1.000
_cell.angle_alpha   90.00
_cell.angle_beta   90.00
_cell.angle_gamma   90.00
#
_symmetry.space_group_name_H-M   'P 1'
#
loop_
_entity.id
_entity.type
_entity.pdbx_description
1 polymer ?
#
loop_
_entity_poly.entity_id
_entity_poly.type
_entity_poly.pdbx_seq_one_letter_code
_entity_poly.pdbx_strand_id
1 'polypeptide(L)'
;MSSTLSFYQDSPHSCSYLATEQAQNIYPDPNWPMSNVLYSQLIQHGFRRSGDHAYRPHCPNCQACVPVRININQFLASRSQRR
;
A
#
# COMPACT_ATOMS: atom_id res chain seq x y z
N MET A 1 -22.97 -16.69 2.02
CA MET A 1 -22.63 -16.34 0.63
C MET A 1 -21.27 -15.69 0.64
N SER A 2 -20.28 -16.25 -0.05
CA SER A 2 -18.95 -15.65 -0.13
C SER A 2 -18.96 -14.56 -1.19
N SER A 3 -19.11 -13.31 -0.75
CA SER A 3 -19.08 -12.15 -1.63
C SER A 3 -17.64 -11.88 -2.06
N THR A 4 -17.38 -11.87 -3.38
CA THR A 4 -16.03 -11.63 -3.94
C THR A 4 -15.76 -10.14 -4.11
N LEU A 5 -14.68 -9.64 -3.50
CA LEU A 5 -14.21 -8.27 -3.69
C LEU A 5 -13.35 -8.19 -4.96
N SER A 6 -13.73 -7.30 -5.88
CA SER A 6 -12.97 -7.01 -7.09
C SER A 6 -11.89 -5.97 -6.85
N PHE A 7 -10.81 -6.04 -7.65
CA PHE A 7 -9.73 -5.06 -7.66
C PHE A 7 -9.51 -4.51 -9.07
N TYR A 8 -9.20 -3.22 -9.15
CA TYR A 8 -8.96 -2.49 -10.39
C TYR A 8 -7.55 -1.90 -10.38
N GLN A 9 -6.92 -1.83 -11.54
CA GLN A 9 -5.59 -1.26 -11.72
C GLN A 9 -5.67 0.02 -12.55
N ASP A 10 -4.93 1.05 -12.16
CA ASP A 10 -4.82 2.28 -12.94
C ASP A 10 -3.83 2.16 -14.11
N SER A 11 -3.85 3.15 -15.00
CA SER A 11 -2.90 3.24 -16.10
C SER A 11 -1.49 3.59 -15.59
N PRO A 12 -0.43 3.10 -16.27
CA PRO A 12 0.95 3.49 -15.96
C PRO A 12 1.15 5.01 -15.93
N HIS A 13 1.85 5.48 -14.91
CA HIS A 13 2.23 6.88 -14.73
C HIS A 13 3.65 7.00 -14.16
N SER A 14 4.26 8.17 -14.24
CA SER A 14 5.62 8.39 -13.73
C SER A 14 5.72 8.10 -12.22
N CYS A 15 6.72 7.30 -11.83
CA CYS A 15 6.94 6.98 -10.42
C CYS A 15 7.45 8.20 -9.63
N SER A 16 6.83 8.49 -8.49
CA SER A 16 7.25 9.61 -7.63
C SER A 16 8.57 9.39 -6.89
N TYR A 17 9.04 8.14 -6.78
CA TYR A 17 10.29 7.80 -6.07
C TYR A 17 11.48 7.59 -7.00
N LEU A 18 11.24 7.03 -8.19
CA LEU A 18 12.29 6.57 -9.10
C LEU A 18 12.03 7.18 -10.46
N ALA A 19 12.87 8.15 -10.86
CA ALA A 19 12.64 8.97 -12.05
C ALA A 19 12.54 8.18 -13.37
N THR A 20 13.15 6.99 -13.42
CA THR A 20 13.16 6.12 -14.61
C THR A 20 12.08 5.04 -14.60
N GLU A 21 11.30 4.94 -13.53
CA GLU A 21 10.30 3.88 -13.37
C GLU A 21 8.87 4.37 -13.62
N GLN A 22 8.00 3.45 -14.01
CA GLN A 22 6.57 3.65 -14.05
C GLN A 22 5.92 3.07 -12.79
N ALA A 23 4.90 3.75 -12.30
CA ALA A 23 4.06 3.35 -11.19
C ALA A 23 2.65 3.00 -11.68
N GLN A 24 2.06 2.05 -10.98
CA GLN A 24 0.66 1.67 -11.09
C GLN A 24 0.17 1.30 -9.68
N ASN A 25 -1.12 1.45 -9.43
CA ASN A 25 -1.76 1.07 -8.19
C ASN A 25 -2.96 0.16 -8.46
N ILE A 26 -3.24 -0.70 -7.49
CA ILE A 26 -4.49 -1.45 -7.41
C ILE A 26 -5.41 -0.84 -6.35
N TYR A 27 -6.71 -0.86 -6.61
CA TYR A 27 -7.76 -0.31 -5.76
C TYR A 27 -8.84 -1.39 -5.56
N PRO A 28 -9.43 -1.54 -4.37
CA PRO A 28 -10.65 -2.31 -4.22
C PRO A 28 -11.80 -1.58 -4.93
N ASP A 29 -12.86 -2.32 -5.30
CA ASP A 29 -14.06 -1.72 -5.87
C ASP A 29 -14.56 -0.54 -5.02
N PRO A 30 -14.61 0.69 -5.58
CA PRO A 30 -15.02 1.88 -4.84
C PRO A 30 -16.50 1.84 -4.41
N ASN A 31 -17.33 1.02 -5.06
CA ASN A 31 -18.72 0.83 -4.67
C ASN A 31 -18.90 -0.18 -3.53
N TRP A 32 -17.82 -0.88 -3.16
CA TRP A 32 -17.86 -1.82 -2.05
C TRP A 32 -17.79 -1.09 -0.71
N PRO A 33 -18.71 -1.35 0.24
CA PRO A 33 -18.70 -0.70 1.55
C PRO A 33 -17.39 -0.95 2.33
N MET A 34 -16.69 0.14 2.67
CA MET A 34 -15.44 0.08 3.43
C MET A 34 -15.71 -0.16 4.92
N SER A 35 -15.92 -1.42 5.31
CA SER A 35 -16.02 -1.81 6.72
C SER A 35 -14.66 -1.80 7.43
N ASN A 36 -14.65 -1.63 8.75
CA ASN A 36 -13.42 -1.71 9.57
C ASN A 36 -12.71 -3.07 9.41
N VAL A 37 -13.46 -4.16 9.22
CA VAL A 37 -12.92 -5.50 9.00
C VAL A 37 -12.19 -5.56 7.66
N LEU A 38 -12.84 -5.12 6.59
CA LEU A 38 -12.22 -5.07 5.26
C LEU A 38 -10.99 -4.16 5.26
N TYR A 39 -11.11 -2.97 5.84
CA TYR A 39 -9.99 -2.03 5.93
C TYR A 39 -8.78 -2.64 6.66
N SER A 40 -9.04 -3.35 7.77
CA SER A 40 -7.99 -4.06 8.53
C SER A 40 -7.32 -5.14 7.69
N GLN A 41 -8.08 -5.92 6.91
CA GLN A 41 -7.54 -6.90 5.97
C GLN A 41 -6.72 -6.25 4.85
N LEU A 42 -7.22 -5.16 4.26
CA LEU A 42 -6.52 -4.42 3.22
C LEU A 42 -5.18 -3.88 3.71
N ILE A 43 -5.12 -3.28 4.91
CA ILE A 43 -3.86 -2.82 5.51
C ILE A 43 -2.87 -3.97 5.70
N GLN A 44 -3.34 -5.13 6.19
CA GLN A 44 -2.49 -6.31 6.34
C GLN A 44 -1.90 -6.79 5.00
N HIS A 45 -2.59 -6.51 3.88
CA HIS A 45 -2.13 -6.80 2.52
C HIS A 45 -1.36 -5.64 1.85
N GLY A 46 -1.00 -4.61 2.61
CA GLY A 46 -0.16 -3.50 2.15
C GLY A 46 -0.91 -2.36 1.47
N PHE A 47 -2.25 -2.35 1.54
CA PHE A 47 -3.04 -1.19 1.10
C PHE A 47 -2.83 0.00 2.04
N ARG A 48 -2.81 1.17 1.44
CA ARG A 48 -2.71 2.50 2.06
C ARG A 48 -4.05 3.21 1.91
N ARG A 49 -4.30 4.25 2.71
CA ARG A 49 -5.54 5.04 2.68
C ARG A 49 -5.27 6.50 2.32
N SER A 50 -6.08 7.06 1.43
CA SER A 50 -6.13 8.49 1.13
C SER A 50 -7.60 8.94 1.08
N GLY A 51 -8.04 9.65 2.13
CA GLY A 51 -9.46 9.91 2.33
C GLY A 51 -10.24 8.61 2.43
N ASP A 52 -11.25 8.43 1.58
CA ASP A 52 -12.09 7.22 1.56
C ASP A 52 -11.60 6.14 0.59
N HIS A 53 -10.49 6.38 -0.11
CA HIS A 53 -9.92 5.43 -1.06
C HIS A 53 -8.80 4.62 -0.41
N ALA A 54 -8.83 3.31 -0.65
CA ALA A 54 -7.72 2.42 -0.34
C ALA A 54 -6.98 2.05 -1.63
N TYR A 55 -5.66 1.98 -1.59
CA TYR A 55 -4.84 1.64 -2.76
C TYR A 55 -3.56 0.92 -2.38
N ARG A 56 -3.00 0.11 -3.27
CA ARG A 56 -1.67 -0.49 -3.08
C ARG A 56 -0.83 -0.30 -4.33
N PRO A 57 0.42 0.20 -4.22
CA PRO A 57 1.35 0.20 -5.33
C PRO A 57 1.54 -1.20 -5.90
N HIS A 58 1.41 -1.34 -7.21
CA HIS A 58 1.57 -2.59 -7.95
C HIS A 58 2.31 -2.32 -9.27
N CYS A 59 3.54 -1.83 -9.14
CA CYS A 59 4.39 -1.52 -10.27
C CYS A 59 4.88 -2.83 -10.93
N PRO A 60 5.01 -2.87 -12.27
CA PRO A 60 5.47 -4.06 -12.98
C PRO A 60 6.95 -4.38 -12.73
N ASN A 61 7.78 -3.35 -12.54
CA ASN A 61 9.25 -3.47 -12.53
C ASN A 61 9.90 -3.14 -11.18
N CYS A 62 9.14 -2.72 -10.16
CA CYS A 62 9.73 -2.31 -8.89
C CYS A 62 8.85 -2.67 -7.68
N GLN A 63 9.51 -2.86 -6.54
CA GLN A 63 8.86 -3.10 -5.23
C GLN A 63 9.33 -2.09 -4.19
N ALA A 64 9.89 -0.95 -4.64
CA ALA A 64 10.50 0.03 -3.75
C ALA A 64 9.47 0.68 -2.81
N CYS A 65 8.18 0.69 -3.15
CA CYS A 65 7.11 1.33 -2.40
C CYS A 65 6.75 0.62 -1.07
N VAL A 66 7.65 0.67 -0.09
CA VAL A 66 7.39 0.22 1.29
C VAL A 66 6.71 1.34 2.12
N PRO A 67 5.66 1.03 2.91
CA PRO A 67 4.89 2.04 3.65
C PRO A 67 5.69 2.79 4.71
N VAL A 68 6.58 2.11 5.42
CA VAL A 68 7.42 2.67 6.49
C VAL A 68 8.84 2.21 6.28
N ARG A 69 9.81 3.13 6.43
CA ARG A 69 11.25 2.82 6.39
C ARG A 69 11.91 3.37 7.64
N ILE A 70 12.87 2.62 8.17
CA ILE A 70 13.77 3.06 9.24
C ILE A 70 15.13 3.31 8.59
N ASN A 71 15.72 4.49 8.80
CA ASN A 71 17.09 4.74 8.38
C ASN A 71 18.05 3.97 9.30
N ILE A 72 18.48 2.79 8.86
CA ILE A 72 19.34 1.90 9.65
C ILE A 72 20.67 2.55 10.04
N ASN A 73 21.19 3.48 9.23
CA ASN A 73 22.46 4.14 9.52
C ASN A 73 22.36 5.14 10.68
N GLN A 74 21.15 5.58 11.01
CA GLN A 74 20.86 6.53 12.09
C GLN A 74 20.02 5.91 13.20
N PHE A 75 19.66 4.62 13.08
CA PHE A 75 18.80 3.97 14.04
C PHE A 75 19.59 3.55 15.28
N LEU A 76 19.21 4.10 16.44
CA LEU A 76 19.72 3.69 17.75
C LEU A 76 18.57 3.14 18.57
N ALA A 77 18.55 1.82 18.79
CA ALA A 77 17.49 1.15 19.53
C ALA A 77 17.44 1.64 21.00
N SER A 78 16.27 2.08 21.43
CA SER A 78 16.03 2.43 22.84
C SER A 78 16.14 1.19 23.73
N ARG A 79 16.22 1.37 25.05
CA ARG A 79 16.22 0.23 25.99
C ARG A 79 14.93 -0.62 25.90
N SER A 80 13.79 -0.01 25.58
CA SER A 80 12.52 -0.74 25.43
C SER A 80 12.41 -1.50 24.10
N GLN A 81 13.03 -0.99 23.02
CA GLN A 81 13.06 -1.65 21.71
C GLN A 81 14.01 -2.86 21.64
N ARG A 82 14.91 -2.99 22.64
CA ARG A 82 15.84 -4.12 22.76
C ARG A 82 15.28 -5.32 23.55
N ARG A 83 14.12 -5.16 24.18
CA ARG A 83 13.47 -6.22 24.96
C ARG A 83 12.53 -7.03 24.08
#